data_AF-K7MC52-F1
#
_entry.id   AF-K7MC52-F1
#
_cell.length_a   1.000
_cell.length_b   1.000
_cell.length_c   1.000
_cell.angle_alpha   90.00
_cell.angle_beta   90.00
_cell.angle_gamma   90.00
#
_symmetry.space_group_name_H-M   'P 1'
#
loop_
_entity.id
_entity.type
_entity.pdbx_description
1 polymer ?
#
loop_
_entity_poly.entity_id
_entity_poly.type
_entity_poly.pdbx_seq_one_letter_code
_entity_poly.pdbx_strand_id
1 'polypeptide(L)'
;MVVPIRVHGAAARSNRKEWDLVIKLLTELMDADSDEVGTRWAILMVGSNGYGNYRHQVNVCQAYQLLIKGGLKEENIVVFMYNDIASNQSNPRHGVIINHPEGEYLYAGVPKHTDAASELYNTHDLTLVS
;
A
#
# COMPACT_ATOMS: atom_id res chain seq x y z
N MET A 1 -4.55 6.11 -2.21
CA MET A 1 -4.01 7.12 -1.26
C MET A 1 -2.96 6.43 -0.40
N VAL A 2 -1.86 7.10 -0.07
CA VAL A 2 -0.80 6.57 0.83
C VAL A 2 -0.86 7.37 2.12
N VAL A 3 -1.02 6.70 3.27
CA VAL A 3 -1.02 7.36 4.58
C VAL A 3 0.13 6.77 5.40
N PRO A 4 1.25 7.49 5.58
CA PRO A 4 2.30 7.08 6.50
C PRO A 4 1.86 7.33 7.94
N ILE A 5 2.13 6.37 8.82
CA ILE A 5 1.84 6.45 10.26
C ILE A 5 3.14 6.16 11.01
N ARG A 6 3.49 7.04 11.95
CA ARG A 6 4.55 6.74 12.93
C ARG A 6 3.90 6.26 14.21
N VAL A 7 4.21 5.05 14.64
CA VAL A 7 3.83 4.54 15.95
C VAL A 7 4.97 4.88 16.91
N HIS A 8 4.73 5.83 17.79
CA HIS A 8 5.66 6.14 18.87
C HIS A 8 5.50 5.10 19.99
N GLY A 9 6.59 4.46 20.40
CA GLY A 9 6.62 3.70 21.64
C GLY A 9 6.30 4.60 22.84
N ALA A 10 5.72 4.04 23.89
CA ALA A 10 5.15 4.73 25.05
C ALA A 10 6.08 5.71 25.82
N ALA A 11 7.34 5.87 25.42
CA ALA A 11 8.29 6.81 25.99
C ALA A 11 8.36 8.18 25.25
N ALA A 12 7.73 8.35 24.09
CA ALA A 12 7.88 9.59 23.32
C ALA A 12 6.87 10.67 23.73
N ARG A 13 7.39 11.76 24.32
CA ARG A 13 6.65 12.87 24.89
C ARG A 13 6.24 13.89 23.81
N SER A 14 4.95 14.20 23.77
CA SER A 14 4.23 15.27 23.06
C SER A 14 5.02 16.54 22.65
N ASN A 15 5.19 16.75 21.34
CA ASN A 15 5.22 18.08 20.69
C ASN A 15 4.83 17.92 19.21
N ARG A 16 3.54 18.05 18.84
CA ARG A 16 2.85 19.27 18.36
C ARG A 16 3.41 19.87 17.04
N LYS A 17 2.64 19.64 15.96
CA LYS A 17 2.49 20.37 14.67
C LYS A 17 3.61 20.23 13.62
N GLU A 18 3.58 19.13 12.88
CA GLU A 18 4.26 19.03 11.57
C GLU A 18 3.41 18.22 10.58
N TRP A 19 2.25 18.77 10.20
CA TRP A 19 1.40 18.19 9.14
C TRP A 19 1.82 18.64 7.73
N ASP A 20 2.79 19.55 7.61
CA ASP A 20 3.08 20.26 6.35
C ASP A 20 4.05 19.54 5.39
N LEU A 21 4.61 18.37 5.74
CA LEU A 21 5.62 17.70 4.90
C LEU A 21 5.29 16.26 4.48
N VAL A 22 4.04 15.80 4.63
CA VAL A 22 3.67 14.37 4.37
C VAL A 22 3.76 13.96 2.89
N ILE A 23 3.79 14.91 1.94
CA ILE A 23 4.07 14.62 0.52
C ILE A 23 5.48 15.11 0.11
N LYS A 24 6.43 15.22 1.06
CA LYS A 24 7.83 15.05 0.69
C LYS A 24 8.04 13.54 0.54
N LEU A 25 8.18 13.12 -0.72
CA LEU A 25 8.46 11.74 -1.12
C LEU A 25 9.48 11.12 -0.16
N LEU A 26 9.16 9.92 0.35
CA LEU A 26 9.87 9.18 1.39
C LEU A 26 11.41 9.12 1.19
N THR A 27 11.88 9.29 -0.04
CA THR A 27 13.29 9.27 -0.40
C THR A 27 14.12 10.41 0.22
N GLU A 28 13.55 11.60 0.49
CA GLU A 28 14.38 12.79 0.81
C GLU A 28 14.55 13.11 2.31
N LEU A 29 13.88 12.43 3.24
CA LEU A 29 14.04 12.69 4.69
C LEU A 29 14.44 11.45 5.49
N MET A 30 15.35 10.64 4.92
CA MET A 30 16.00 9.57 5.67
C MET A 30 17.18 10.13 6.46
N ASP A 31 16.92 11.06 7.36
CA ASP A 31 17.92 11.43 8.36
C ASP A 31 18.01 10.26 9.35
N ALA A 32 19.12 9.53 9.26
CA ALA A 32 19.38 8.33 10.05
C ALA A 32 19.67 8.64 11.53
N ASP A 33 19.72 9.93 11.91
CA ASP A 33 20.25 10.40 13.19
C ASP A 33 19.19 10.75 14.24
N SER A 34 17.89 10.62 13.92
CA SER A 34 16.87 10.75 14.97
C SER A 34 16.79 9.42 15.72
N ASP A 35 17.39 9.36 16.92
CA ASP A 35 17.27 8.29 17.92
C ASP A 35 15.82 7.99 18.36
N GLU A 36 14.81 8.61 17.74
CA GLU A 36 13.42 8.20 17.84
C GLU A 36 13.19 6.91 17.05
N VAL A 37 13.54 5.79 17.67
CA VAL A 37 13.29 4.41 17.18
C VAL A 37 11.79 4.09 17.22
N GLY A 38 11.00 4.81 16.42
CA GLY A 38 9.61 4.50 16.16
C GLY A 38 9.49 3.51 15.00
N THR A 39 8.68 2.47 15.16
CA THR A 39 8.32 1.62 14.03
C THR A 39 7.48 2.44 13.06
N ARG A 40 7.96 2.55 11.82
CA ARG A 40 7.24 3.20 10.73
C ARG A 40 6.23 2.23 10.13
N TRP A 41 5.02 2.71 9.87
CA TRP A 41 3.94 1.97 9.24
C TRP A 41 3.41 2.75 8.04
N ALA A 42 2.85 2.04 7.07
CA ALA A 42 2.12 2.66 5.96
C ALA A 42 0.80 1.93 5.75
N ILE A 43 -0.25 2.70 5.47
CA ILE A 43 -1.53 2.18 5.03
C ILE A 43 -1.77 2.63 3.59
N LEU A 44 -1.98 1.66 2.70
CA LEU A 44 -2.35 1.87 1.31
C LEU A 44 -3.81 1.50 1.12
N MET A 45 -4.60 2.36 0.47
CA MET A 45 -6.01 2.07 0.23
C MET A 45 -6.50 2.56 -1.14
N VAL A 46 -7.35 1.74 -1.77
CA VAL A 46 -8.18 2.07 -2.93
C VAL A 46 -9.59 1.50 -2.76
N GLY A 47 -10.59 2.39 -2.69
CA GLY A 47 -12.00 2.01 -2.48
C GLY A 47 -12.80 1.67 -3.74
N SER A 48 -12.23 1.83 -4.93
CA SER A 48 -12.90 1.52 -6.20
C SER A 48 -12.52 0.13 -6.71
N ASN A 49 -13.42 -0.50 -7.47
CA ASN A 49 -13.28 -1.84 -8.02
C ASN A 49 -13.55 -1.89 -9.53
N GLY A 50 -13.31 -3.05 -10.12
CA GLY A 50 -13.54 -3.35 -11.52
C GLY A 50 -12.41 -2.93 -12.45
N TYR A 51 -12.34 -3.59 -13.60
CA TYR A 51 -11.28 -3.35 -14.59
C TYR A 51 -11.30 -1.94 -15.19
N GLY A 52 -12.46 -1.28 -15.25
CA GLY A 52 -12.55 0.14 -15.64
C GLY A 52 -11.78 1.09 -14.72
N ASN A 53 -11.50 0.66 -13.48
CA ASN A 53 -10.75 1.42 -12.48
C ASN A 53 -9.30 0.94 -12.32
N TYR A 54 -8.77 0.14 -13.25
CA TYR A 54 -7.44 -0.49 -13.21
C TYR A 54 -6.32 0.41 -12.64
N ARG A 55 -6.28 1.68 -13.07
CA ARG A 55 -5.28 2.68 -12.60
C ARG A 55 -5.26 2.84 -11.08
N HIS A 56 -6.40 2.73 -10.39
CA HIS A 56 -6.47 2.99 -8.96
C HIS A 56 -5.74 1.90 -8.14
N GLN A 57 -5.94 0.63 -8.48
CA GLN A 57 -5.24 -0.51 -7.88
C GLN A 57 -3.77 -0.56 -8.33
N VAL A 58 -3.48 -0.25 -9.60
CA VAL A 58 -2.10 -0.10 -10.11
C VAL A 58 -1.31 0.90 -9.28
N ASN A 59 -1.89 2.06 -8.97
CA ASN A 59 -1.23 3.09 -8.16
C ASN A 59 -0.92 2.62 -6.74
N VAL A 60 -1.80 1.80 -6.14
CA VAL A 60 -1.55 1.19 -4.83
C VAL A 60 -0.41 0.18 -4.90
N CYS A 61 -0.41 -0.69 -5.92
CA CYS A 61 0.68 -1.63 -6.15
C CYS A 61 2.01 -0.89 -6.37
N GLN A 62 2.00 0.19 -7.15
CA GLN A 62 3.18 1.02 -7.37
C GLN A 62 3.69 1.66 -6.08
N ALA A 63 2.78 2.19 -5.24
CA ALA A 63 3.16 2.73 -3.94
C ALA A 63 3.76 1.65 -3.01
N TYR A 64 3.20 0.44 -3.02
CA TYR A 64 3.76 -0.70 -2.28
C TYR A 64 5.21 -0.96 -2.68
N GLN A 65 5.47 -1.11 -3.99
CA GLN A 65 6.83 -1.34 -4.50
C GLN A 65 7.80 -0.23 -4.08
N LEU A 66 7.36 1.03 -4.10
CA LEU A 66 8.19 2.16 -3.68
C LEU A 66 8.49 2.15 -2.18
N LEU A 67 7.53 1.76 -1.33
CA LEU A 67 7.73 1.64 0.11
C LEU A 67 8.73 0.52 0.46
N ILE A 68 8.63 -0.62 -0.22
CA ILE A 68 9.58 -1.74 -0.08
C ILE A 68 10.97 -1.32 -0.55
N LYS A 69 11.08 -0.71 -1.75
CA LYS A 69 12.35 -0.17 -2.27
C LYS A 69 12.96 0.89 -1.34
N GLY A 70 12.12 1.63 -0.61
CA GLY A 70 12.51 2.61 0.42
C GLY A 70 12.88 2.01 1.78
N GLY A 71 12.87 0.68 1.94
CA GLY A 71 13.30 -0.02 3.16
C GLY A 71 12.22 -0.14 4.24
N LEU A 72 10.95 0.13 3.93
CA LEU A 72 9.86 -0.22 4.82
C LEU A 72 9.61 -1.74 4.73
N LYS A 73 9.49 -2.41 5.88
CA LYS A 73 9.24 -3.85 5.90
C LYS A 73 7.80 -4.17 5.48
N GLU A 74 7.62 -5.30 4.81
CA GLU A 74 6.30 -5.81 4.37
C GLU A 74 5.32 -5.90 5.56
N GLU A 75 5.79 -6.41 6.71
CA GLU A 75 5.03 -6.54 7.96
C GLU A 75 4.49 -5.21 8.50
N ASN A 76 5.02 -4.07 8.04
CA ASN A 76 4.61 -2.72 8.44
C ASN A 76 3.77 -2.00 7.37
N ILE A 77 3.35 -2.69 6.30
CA ILE A 77 2.55 -2.12 5.23
C ILE A 77 1.21 -2.86 5.18
N VAL A 78 0.14 -2.14 5.48
CA VAL A 78 -1.22 -2.66 5.36
C VAL A 78 -1.83 -2.17 4.06
N VAL A 79 -2.33 -3.08 3.24
CA VAL A 79 -2.95 -2.74 1.95
C VAL A 79 -4.43 -3.06 1.99
N PHE A 80 -5.26 -2.11 1.55
CA PHE A 80 -6.70 -2.28 1.37
C PHE A 80 -7.04 -2.06 -0.10
N MET A 81 -7.28 -3.14 -0.83
CA MET A 81 -7.66 -3.06 -2.23
C MET A 81 -8.43 -4.29 -2.66
N TYR A 82 -9.25 -4.11 -3.69
CA TYR A 82 -9.91 -5.19 -4.38
C TYR A 82 -8.90 -6.01 -5.18
N ASN A 83 -8.92 -7.34 -5.00
CA ASN A 83 -8.12 -8.30 -5.78
C ASN A 83 -8.92 -8.82 -6.98
N ASP A 84 -9.42 -7.91 -7.81
CA ASP A 84 -10.35 -8.24 -8.90
C ASP A 84 -9.79 -7.94 -10.29
N ILE A 85 -8.84 -6.99 -10.40
CA ILE A 85 -8.32 -6.57 -11.72
C ILE A 85 -7.32 -7.56 -12.33
N ALA A 86 -6.60 -8.34 -11.51
CA ALA A 86 -5.61 -9.31 -12.01
C ALA A 86 -6.30 -10.51 -12.68
N SER A 87 -7.37 -11.03 -12.09
CA SER A 87 -8.14 -12.17 -12.60
C SER A 87 -9.29 -11.76 -13.52
N ASN A 88 -9.51 -10.46 -13.73
CA ASN A 88 -10.62 -9.97 -14.55
C ASN A 88 -10.55 -10.51 -15.99
N GLN A 89 -11.71 -10.90 -16.56
CA GLN A 89 -11.79 -11.37 -17.94
C GLN A 89 -11.36 -10.31 -18.97
N SER A 90 -11.53 -9.03 -18.64
CA SER A 90 -11.08 -7.92 -19.49
C SER A 90 -9.57 -7.66 -19.41
N ASN A 91 -8.85 -8.30 -18.47
CA ASN A 91 -7.39 -8.19 -18.40
C ASN A 91 -6.75 -9.13 -19.44
N PRO A 92 -6.10 -8.60 -20.51
CA PRO A 92 -5.50 -9.44 -21.54
C PRO A 92 -4.29 -10.23 -21.03
N ARG A 93 -3.70 -9.82 -19.92
CA ARG A 93 -2.59 -10.52 -19.24
C ARG A 93 -3.07 -10.98 -17.87
N HIS A 94 -3.84 -12.08 -17.83
CA HIS A 94 -4.36 -12.63 -16.58
C HIS A 94 -3.27 -12.86 -15.52
N GLY A 95 -3.57 -12.51 -14.28
CA GLY A 95 -2.65 -12.58 -13.15
C GLY A 95 -1.62 -11.45 -13.11
N VAL A 96 -1.55 -10.58 -14.13
CA VAL A 96 -0.54 -9.53 -14.24
C VAL A 96 -1.17 -8.14 -14.07
N ILE A 97 -0.50 -7.27 -13.29
CA ILE A 97 -0.83 -5.85 -13.16
C ILE A 97 0.41 -5.02 -13.50
N ILE A 98 0.31 -4.20 -14.54
CA ILE A 98 1.40 -3.38 -15.09
C ILE A 98 0.88 -1.98 -15.41
N ASN A 99 1.71 -0.96 -15.20
CA ASN A 99 1.35 0.42 -15.56
C ASN A 99 1.78 0.79 -16.99
N HIS A 100 2.77 0.07 -17.54
CA HIS A 100 3.29 0.31 -18.88
C HIS A 100 3.50 -1.04 -19.59
N PRO A 101 3.33 -1.15 -20.93
CA PRO A 101 3.48 -2.42 -21.64
C PRO A 101 4.82 -3.12 -21.41
N GLU A 102 5.89 -2.31 -21.29
CA GLU A 102 7.28 -2.69 -20.94
C GLU A 102 7.65 -2.34 -19.49
N GLY A 103 6.65 -2.05 -18.65
CA GLY A 103 6.84 -1.64 -17.26
C GLY A 103 7.02 -2.81 -16.29
N GLU A 104 7.47 -2.48 -15.08
CA GLU A 104 7.61 -3.45 -14.00
C GLU A 104 6.25 -4.10 -13.64
N TYR A 105 6.30 -5.37 -13.28
CA TYR A 105 5.16 -6.08 -12.71
C TYR A 105 4.94 -5.63 -11.26
N LEU A 106 3.85 -4.90 -11.03
CA LEU A 106 3.63 -4.22 -9.75
C LEU A 106 2.93 -5.09 -8.72
N TYR A 107 2.29 -6.18 -9.16
CA TYR A 107 1.45 -7.03 -8.29
C TYR A 107 2.21 -8.17 -7.59
N ALA A 108 3.49 -8.33 -7.89
CA ALA A 108 4.35 -9.25 -7.16
C ALA A 108 4.55 -8.74 -5.73
N GLY A 109 4.48 -9.65 -4.75
CA GLY A 109 4.77 -9.31 -3.34
C GLY A 109 3.71 -8.48 -2.62
N VAL A 110 2.78 -7.82 -3.33
CA VAL A 110 1.59 -7.26 -2.68
C VAL A 110 0.86 -8.43 -2.00
N PRO A 111 0.55 -8.34 -0.69
CA PRO A 111 -0.12 -9.45 0.00
C PRO A 111 -1.45 -9.78 -0.71
N LYS A 112 -2.03 -10.96 -0.47
CA LYS A 112 -3.30 -11.38 -1.09
C LYS A 112 -4.00 -12.34 -0.14
N HIS A 113 -5.24 -12.05 0.23
CA HIS A 113 -6.11 -13.08 0.81
C HIS A 113 -6.96 -13.69 -0.31
N THR A 114 -6.95 -15.02 -0.39
CA THR A 114 -7.71 -15.84 -1.35
C THR A 114 -8.67 -16.79 -0.66
N ASP A 115 -8.78 -16.71 0.65
CA ASP A 115 -9.63 -17.55 1.45
C ASP A 115 -11.07 -17.34 0.97
N ALA A 116 -11.81 -18.42 0.68
CA ALA A 116 -13.24 -18.38 0.37
C ALA A 116 -14.06 -17.67 1.47
N ALA A 117 -13.49 -17.53 2.67
CA ALA A 117 -14.02 -16.72 3.76
C ALA A 117 -14.00 -15.19 3.50
N SER A 118 -13.33 -14.72 2.44
CA SER A 118 -13.41 -13.31 2.01
C SER A 118 -14.81 -12.95 1.52
N GLU A 119 -15.64 -13.93 1.14
CA GLU A 119 -17.08 -13.74 0.86
C GLU A 119 -17.89 -13.34 2.11
N LEU A 120 -17.32 -13.41 3.32
CA LEU A 120 -18.02 -13.07 4.57
C LEU A 120 -17.74 -11.65 5.11
N TYR A 121 -16.83 -10.88 4.52
CA TYR A 121 -16.59 -9.49 4.93
C TYR A 121 -17.37 -8.50 4.07
N ASN A 122 -18.68 -8.48 4.30
CA ASN A 122 -19.57 -7.46 3.77
C ASN A 122 -19.38 -6.12 4.51
N THR A 123 -18.62 -5.21 3.91
CA THR A 123 -19.09 -3.85 3.59
C THR A 123 -18.52 -3.48 2.23
N HIS A 124 -18.99 -4.21 1.22
CA HIS A 124 -18.66 -4.10 -0.20
C HIS A 124 -17.15 -3.99 -0.45
N ASP A 125 -16.47 -5.13 -0.25
CA ASP A 125 -15.29 -5.65 -0.94
C ASP A 125 -13.93 -4.91 -0.86
N LEU A 126 -13.72 -4.05 0.14
CA LEU A 126 -12.35 -3.71 0.55
C LEU A 126 -11.73 -4.88 1.35
N THR A 127 -10.91 -5.70 0.69
CA THR A 127 -10.13 -6.75 1.38
C THR A 127 -9.00 -6.10 2.18
N LEU A 128 -8.89 -6.41 3.48
CA LEU A 128 -7.64 -6.19 4.22
C LEU A 128 -6.63 -7.17 3.67
N VAL A 129 -5.48 -6.67 3.26
CA VAL A 129 -4.42 -7.45 2.67
C VAL A 129 -3.18 -7.24 3.54
N SER A 130 -2.97 -8.17 4.47
CA SER A 130 -1.91 -8.16 5.48
C SER A 130 -0.92 -9.28 5.25
#